data_AF-A0A659Q1D7-F1
#
_entry.id   AF-A0A659Q1D7-F1
#
_cell.length_a   1.000
_cell.length_b   1.000
_cell.length_c   1.000
_cell.angle_alpha   90.00
_cell.angle_beta   90.00
_cell.angle_gamma   90.00
#
_symmetry.space_group_name_H-M   'P 1'
#
loop_
_entity.id
_entity.type
_entity.pdbx_description
1 polymer ?
#
loop_
_entity_poly.entity_id
_entity_poly.type
_entity_poly.pdbx_seq_one_letter_code
_entity_poly.pdbx_strand_id
1 'polypeptide(L)' 'MNKAKRLEILTRLRDNNPHPTTELNFTSPFELLIAVLLSAQATDVSVNKA' A
#
# COMPACT_ATOMS: atom_id res chain seq x y z
N MET A 1 -12.39 -8.42 -20.10
CA MET A 1 -11.00 -8.12 -19.68
C MET A 1 -10.07 -9.24 -20.16
N ASN A 2 -9.09 -8.99 -21.03
CA ASN A 2 -8.21 -10.03 -21.62
C ASN A 2 -6.76 -9.91 -21.10
N LYS A 3 -5.89 -10.90 -21.41
CA LYS A 3 -4.50 -10.94 -20.92
C LYS A 3 -3.68 -9.71 -21.33
N ALA A 4 -3.78 -9.30 -22.61
CA ALA A 4 -3.05 -8.14 -23.13
C ALA A 4 -3.43 -6.83 -22.41
N LYS A 5 -4.73 -6.57 -22.22
CA LYS A 5 -5.20 -5.38 -21.51
C LYS A 5 -4.76 -5.36 -20.04
N ARG A 6 -4.74 -6.50 -19.34
CA ARG A 6 -4.26 -6.57 -17.95
C ARG A 6 -2.77 -6.23 -17.85
N LEU A 7 -1.95 -6.76 -18.77
CA LEU A 7 -0.51 -6.48 -18.79
C LEU A 7 -0.23 -5.00 -19.07
N GLU A 8 -0.98 -4.41 -20.01
CA GLU A 8 -0.87 -2.98 -20.32
C GLU A 8 -1.21 -2.10 -19.11
N ILE A 9 -2.28 -2.42 -18.38
CA ILE A 9 -2.66 -1.69 -17.15
C ILE A 9 -1.55 -1.77 -16.10
N LEU A 10 -1.05 -2.96 -15.79
CA LEU A 10 0.00 -3.15 -14.79
C LEU A 10 1.31 -2.48 -15.20
N THR A 11 1.63 -2.48 -16.50
CA THR A 11 2.80 -1.79 -17.06
C THR A 11 2.70 -0.29 -16.80
N ARG A 12 1.56 0.33 -17.16
CA ARG A 12 1.33 1.76 -16.91
C ARG A 12 1.36 2.12 -15.43
N LEU A 13 0.77 1.29 -14.57
CA LEU A 13 0.78 1.51 -13.12
C LEU A 13 2.20 1.49 -12.55
N ARG A 14 3.00 0.49 -12.96
CA ARG A 14 4.42 0.39 -12.59
C ARG A 14 5.23 1.57 -13.12
N ASP A 15 5.03 1.97 -14.38
CA ASP A 15 5.81 3.06 -14.97
C ASP A 15 5.45 4.41 -14.31
N ASN A 16 4.21 4.57 -13.83
CA ASN A 16 3.77 5.75 -13.09
C ASN A 16 4.24 5.79 -11.63
N ASN A 17 4.29 4.65 -10.94
CA ASN A 17 4.86 4.51 -9.60
C ASN A 17 5.69 3.22 -9.54
N PRO A 18 7.02 3.30 -9.76
CA PRO A 18 7.88 2.11 -9.82
C PRO A 18 7.99 1.32 -8.52
N HIS A 19 7.83 1.99 -7.38
CA HIS A 19 7.99 1.42 -6.05
C HIS A 19 6.83 1.87 -5.13
N PRO A 20 5.58 1.46 -5.42
CA PRO A 20 4.46 1.81 -4.57
C PRO A 20 4.62 1.11 -3.22
N THR A 21 4.41 1.84 -2.14
CA THR A 21 4.49 1.34 -0.76
C THR A 21 3.20 1.70 -0.01
N THR A 22 3.03 1.17 1.21
CA THR A 22 1.91 1.51 2.10
C THR A 22 1.97 2.98 2.55
N GLU A 23 0.81 3.56 2.85
CA GLU A 23 0.70 4.90 3.46
C GLU A 23 0.86 4.86 4.99
N LEU A 24 0.98 3.67 5.60
CA LEU A 24 1.29 3.51 7.01
C LEU A 24 2.76 3.89 7.27
N ASN A 25 2.99 4.69 8.30
CA ASN A 25 4.33 5.05 8.74
C ASN A 25 4.94 3.91 9.56
N PHE A 26 6.12 3.43 9.16
CA PHE A 26 6.87 2.41 9.90
C PHE A 26 8.37 2.51 9.60
N THR A 27 9.21 2.12 10.56
CA THR A 27 10.67 2.02 10.41
C THR A 27 11.19 0.60 10.66
N SER A 28 10.35 -0.29 11.18
CA SER A 28 10.68 -1.68 11.44
C SER A 28 9.54 -2.64 11.03
N PRO A 29 9.83 -3.92 10.73
CA PRO A 29 8.78 -4.91 10.47
C PRO A 29 7.79 -5.07 11.63
N PHE A 30 8.26 -4.85 12.86
CA PHE A 30 7.41 -4.89 14.05
C PHE A 30 6.43 -3.71 14.08
N GLU A 31 6.89 -2.48 13.80
CA GLU A 31 6.01 -1.32 13.67
C GLU A 31 4.96 -1.50 12.58
N LEU A 32 5.34 -2.04 11.42
CA LEU A 32 4.39 -2.32 10.35
C LEU A 32 3.32 -3.32 10.78
N LEU A 33 3.71 -4.37 11.52
CA LEU A 33 2.77 -5.35 12.06
C LEU A 33 1.73 -4.68 12.98
N ILE A 34 2.19 -3.82 13.90
CA ILE A 34 1.30 -3.09 14.82
C ILE A 34 0.40 -2.11 14.05
N ALA A 35 0.95 -1.36 13.09
CA ALA A 35 0.17 -0.43 12.26
C ALA A 35 -0.94 -1.16 11.49
N VAL A 36 -0.66 -2.35 10.94
CA VAL A 36 -1.65 -3.19 10.25
C VAL A 36 -2.70 -3.76 11.21
N LEU A 37 -2.32 -4.12 12.43
CA LEU A 37 -3.28 -4.54 13.47
C LEU A 37 -4.26 -3.41 13.83
N LEU A 38 -3.79 -2.17 13.88
CA LEU A 38 -4.60 -1.00 14.19
C LEU A 38 -5.44 -0.49 13.01
N SER A 39 -5.14 -0.89 11.78
CA SER A 39 -5.87 -0.40 10.59
C SER A 39 -7.25 -1.02 10.40
N ALA A 40 -7.59 -2.05 11.17
CA ALA A 40 -8.89 -2.71 11.12
C ALA A 40 -10.04 -1.70 11.35
N GLN A 41 -10.83 -1.43 10.30
CA GLN A 41 -11.92 -0.44 10.31
C GLN A 41 -11.46 1.00 10.66
N ALA A 42 -10.17 1.30 10.48
CA ALA A 42 -9.59 2.62 10.67
C ALA A 42 -9.02 3.17 9.35
N THR A 43 -8.68 4.45 9.33
CA THR A 43 -7.97 5.08 8.21
C THR A 43 -6.47 5.10 8.48
N ASP A 44 -5.64 5.05 7.45
CA ASP A 44 -4.18 5.16 7.61
C ASP A 44 -3.79 6.46 8.32
N VAL A 45 -4.56 7.55 8.11
CA VAL A 45 -4.41 8.83 8.84
C VAL A 45 -4.66 8.68 10.33
N SER A 46 -5.68 7.93 10.75
CA SER A 46 -5.94 7.68 12.17
C SER A 46 -4.89 6.79 12.82
N VAL A 47 -4.38 5.78 12.08
CA VAL A 47 -3.31 4.89 12.58
C VAL A 47 -2.00 5.65 12.74
N ASN A 48 -1.63 6.48 11.76
CA ASN A 48 -0.41 7.28 11.80
C ASN A 48 -0.41 8.41 12.86
N LYS A 49 -1.56 8.73 13.45
CA LYS A 49 -1.73 9.75 14.51
C LYS A 49 -1.70 9.17 15.93
N ALA A 50 -1.87 7.86 16.07
CA ALA A 50 -1.84 7.16 17.36
C ALA A 50 -0.40 7.04 17.87
#